data_AF-A0A2G9XFU8-F1
#
_entry.id   AF-A0A2G9XFU8-F1
#
_cell.length_a   1.000
_cell.length_b   1.000
_cell.length_c   1.000
_cell.angle_alpha   90.00
_cell.angle_beta   90.00
_cell.angle_gamma   90.00
#
_symmetry.space_group_name_H-M   'P 1'
#
loop_
_entity.id
_entity.type
_entity.pdbx_description
1 polymer ?
#
loop_
_entity_poly.entity_id
_entity_poly.type
_entity_poly.pdbx_seq_one_letter_code
_entity_poly.pdbx_strand_id
1 'polypeptide(L)' 'CPLGAIRQDTEQKKVLKCDLCQGEEIPVCVANCPNEALVYQ' A
#
# COMPACT_ATOMS: atom_id res chain seq x y z
N CYS A 1 -7.02 -13.51 -4.38
CA CYS A 1 -7.77 -12.44 -3.70
C CYS A 1 -8.69 -11.78 -4.73
N PRO A 2 -10.03 -11.79 -4.56
CA PRO A 2 -10.96 -11.23 -5.55
C PRO A 2 -10.77 -9.73 -5.81
N LEU A 3 -10.22 -9.01 -4.82
CA LEU A 3 -10.01 -7.55 -4.85
C LEU A 3 -8.57 -7.16 -5.24
N GLY A 4 -7.68 -8.11 -5.51
CA GLY A 4 -6.30 -7.82 -5.91
C GLY A 4 -5.39 -7.17 -4.84
N ALA A 5 -5.85 -7.09 -3.58
CA ALA A 5 -5.12 -6.44 -2.48
C ALA A 5 -3.87 -7.21 -1.99
N ILE A 6 -3.71 -8.46 -2.43
CA ILE A 6 -2.59 -9.33 -2.08
C ILE A 6 -1.74 -9.53 -3.32
N ARG A 7 -0.42 -9.30 -3.20
CA ARG A 7 0.55 -9.58 -4.27
C ARG A 7 1.60 -10.58 -3.81
N GLN A 8 2.19 -11.29 -4.76
CA GLN A 8 3.31 -12.18 -4.49
C GLN A 8 4.61 -11.46 -4.82
N ASP A 9 5.53 -11.44 -3.86
CA ASP A 9 6.94 -11.16 -4.12
C ASP A 9 7.57 -12.46 -4.63
N THR A 10 7.88 -12.49 -5.93
CA THR A 10 8.45 -13.67 -6.59
C THR A 10 9.92 -13.89 -6.27
N GLU A 11 10.63 -12.84 -5.85
CA GLU A 11 12.05 -12.92 -5.48
C GLU A 11 12.19 -13.50 -4.07
N GLN A 12 11.48 -12.91 -3.11
CA GLN A 12 11.51 -13.37 -1.71
C GLN A 12 10.60 -14.58 -1.45
N LYS A 13 9.79 -14.97 -2.43
CA LYS A 13 8.77 -16.04 -2.33
C LYS A 13 7.80 -15.81 -1.16
N LYS A 14 7.40 -14.56 -0.96
CA LYS A 14 6.51 -14.13 0.12
C LYS A 14 5.25 -13.47 -0.42
N VAL A 15 4.23 -13.45 0.42
CA VAL A 15 3.00 -12.71 0.16
C VAL A 15 3.15 -11.31 0.74
N LEU A 16 2.84 -10.29 -0.07
CA LEU A 16 2.79 -8.89 0.34
C LEU A 16 1.34 -8.43 0.42
N LYS A 17 1.04 -7.68 1.47
CA LYS A 17 -0.23 -7.01 1.70
C LYS A 17 0.06 -5.61 2.20
N CYS A 18 -0.64 -4.61 1.68
CA CYS A 18 -0.56 -3.25 2.20
C CYS A 18 -0.93 -3.27 3.69
N ASP A 19 -0.07 -2.68 4.51
CA ASP A 19 -0.20 -2.57 5.96
C ASP A 19 -0.62 -1.16 6.41
N LEU A 20 -0.86 -0.26 5.45
CA LEU A 20 -1.16 1.15 5.65
C LEU A 20 -0.03 1.96 6.32
N CYS A 21 1.23 1.52 6.21
CA CYS A 21 2.39 2.23 6.74
C CYS A 21 2.28 2.48 8.25
N GLN A 22 2.18 1.39 9.03
CA GLN A 22 1.98 1.46 10.47
C GLN A 22 2.98 2.40 11.17
N GLY A 23 2.46 3.30 12.01
CA GLY A 23 3.26 4.28 12.75
C GLY A 23 3.43 5.63 12.04
N GLU A 24 3.08 5.73 10.77
CA GLU A 24 2.97 7.01 10.06
C GLU A 24 1.59 7.63 10.29
N GLU A 25 1.52 8.97 10.38
CA GLU A 25 0.23 9.67 10.50
C GLU A 25 -0.61 9.54 9.22
N ILE A 26 0.04 9.49 8.06
CA ILE A 26 -0.60 9.38 6.74
C ILE A 26 0.19 8.36 5.90
N PRO A 27 -0.47 7.42 5.18
CA PRO A 27 0.24 6.48 4.32
C PRO A 27 1.14 7.18 3.31
N VAL A 28 2.37 6.67 3.13
CA VAL A 28 3.38 7.35 2.30
C VAL A 28 2.97 7.50 0.84
N CYS A 29 2.14 6.59 0.31
CA CYS A 29 1.61 6.68 -1.04
C CYS A 29 0.59 7.83 -1.18
N VAL A 30 -0.14 8.17 -0.13
CA VAL A 30 -1.08 9.29 -0.07
C VAL A 30 -0.28 10.60 0.04
N ALA A 31 0.65 10.68 0.99
CA ALA A 31 1.45 11.88 1.24
C ALA A 31 2.30 12.32 0.03
N ASN A 32 2.75 11.37 -0.80
CA ASN A 32 3.59 11.65 -1.95
C ASN A 32 2.83 11.64 -3.30
N CYS A 33 1.50 11.57 -3.30
CA CYS A 33 0.74 11.54 -4.56
C CYS A 33 0.69 12.96 -5.18
N PRO A 34 1.41 13.24 -6.30
CA PRO A 34 1.52 14.61 -6.83
C PRO A 34 0.21 15.12 -7.44
N ASN A 35 -0.69 14.21 -7.81
CA ASN A 35 -1.98 14.53 -8.42
C ASN A 35 -3.12 14.52 -7.41
N GLU A 36 -2.84 14.25 -6.12
CA GLU A 36 -3.87 14.17 -5.07
C GLU A 36 -4.98 13.13 -5.36
N ALA A 37 -4.66 12.09 -6.12
CA ALA A 37 -5.61 11.06 -6.51
C ALA A 37 -5.99 10.09 -5.36
N LEU A 38 -5.24 10.16 -4.26
CA LEU A 38 -5.43 9.32 -3.08
C LEU A 38 -5.67 10.21 -1.87
N VAL A 39 -6.65 9.84 -1.04
CA VAL A 39 -7.00 10.52 0.22
C VAL A 39 -7.14 9.47 1.31
N TYR A 40 -6.67 9.79 2.52
CA TYR A 40 -6.80 8.93 3.70
C TYR A 40 -7.83 9.52 4.66
N GLN A 41 -8.83 8.72 5.06
CA GLN A 41 -9.96 9.09 5.93
C GLN A 41 -10.25 7.97 6.93
#